data_AF-A0A6V1S3U5-F1
#
_entry.id   AF-A0A6V1S3U5-F1
#
_cell.length_a   1.000
_cell.length_b   1.000
_cell.length_c   1.000
_cell.angle_alpha   90.00
_cell.angle_beta   90.00
_cell.angle_gamma   90.00
#
_symmetry.space_group_name_H-M   'P 1'
#
loop_
_entity.id
_entity.type
_entity.pdbx_description
1 polymer ?
#
loop_
_entity_poly.entity_id
_entity_poly.type
_entity_poly.pdbx_seq_one_letter_code
_entity_poly.pdbx_strand_id
1 'polypeptide(L)'
;MQDIKFHQCVKLARFENDRTISFIPPDGEFDLMSYRLETTVKPLIWVETVVEPHSHSRIEYMVKAKAQFKSRSVANNVDIIVPVPGDVDSPSFKASVGTVTYLPDRDAVVWHLKQFNGGREYLMRAHFGLPSISSEDSEQVKAPIEVKFEIPYFTVSGIQVRYLKIIERSGYQALPWVRYITQNGNYQLRMA
;
A
#
# COMPACT_ATOMS: atom_id res chain seq x y z
N MET A 1 5.80 -18.34 10.00
CA MET A 1 4.59 -18.48 9.15
C MET A 1 3.55 -19.13 10.02
N GLN A 2 2.45 -18.43 10.32
CA GLN A 2 1.46 -18.89 11.29
C GLN A 2 0.32 -19.67 10.62
N ASP A 3 -0.13 -19.21 9.44
CA ASP A 3 -1.16 -19.86 8.64
C ASP A 3 -0.66 -20.02 7.21
N ILE A 4 -0.81 -21.21 6.63
CA ILE A 4 -0.40 -21.53 5.26
C ILE A 4 -1.53 -22.33 4.61
N LYS A 5 -1.99 -21.87 3.46
CA LYS A 5 -2.96 -22.59 2.62
C LYS A 5 -2.31 -22.92 1.30
N PHE A 6 -2.45 -24.16 0.87
CA PHE A 6 -1.90 -24.66 -0.39
C PHE A 6 -3.01 -24.85 -1.43
N HIS A 7 -2.62 -24.76 -2.70
CA HIS A 7 -3.46 -25.23 -3.79
C HIS A 7 -3.69 -26.74 -3.69
N GLN A 8 -4.82 -27.22 -4.21
CA GLN A 8 -5.18 -28.64 -4.25
C GLN A 8 -4.15 -29.54 -4.97
N CYS A 9 -3.29 -28.96 -5.81
CA CYS A 9 -2.26 -29.72 -6.52
C CYS A 9 -1.05 -30.09 -5.63
N VAL A 10 -0.96 -29.54 -4.42
CA VAL A 10 0.14 -29.78 -3.48
C VAL A 10 -0.08 -31.07 -2.68
N LYS A 11 0.93 -31.92 -2.64
CA LYS A 11 0.94 -33.16 -1.86
C LYS A 11 1.21 -32.87 -0.38
N LEU A 12 0.16 -32.60 0.39
CA LEU A 12 0.22 -32.23 1.81
C LEU A 12 1.06 -33.20 2.67
N ALA A 13 0.91 -34.51 2.45
CA ALA A 13 1.67 -35.53 3.19
C ALA A 13 3.20 -35.36 3.08
N ARG A 14 3.73 -34.85 1.96
CA ARG A 14 5.17 -34.56 1.85
C ARG A 14 5.55 -33.34 2.67
N PHE A 15 4.75 -32.28 2.59
CA PHE A 15 4.98 -31.06 3.35
C PHE A 15 4.95 -31.30 4.87
N GLU A 16 4.05 -32.16 5.36
CA GLU A 16 3.99 -32.52 6.78
C GLU A 16 5.22 -33.29 7.26
N ASN A 17 5.78 -34.17 6.41
CA ASN A 17 6.93 -35.00 6.76
C ASN A 17 8.26 -34.22 6.76
N ASP A 18 8.57 -33.51 5.68
CA ASP A 18 9.90 -32.92 5.46
C ASP A 18 9.86 -31.44 5.02
N ARG A 19 8.68 -30.80 5.08
CA ARG A 19 8.44 -29.43 4.62
C ARG A 19 8.67 -29.22 3.11
N THR A 20 8.68 -30.30 2.32
CA THR A 20 8.78 -30.20 0.85
C THR A 20 7.44 -29.90 0.21
N ILE A 21 7.36 -28.77 -0.51
CA ILE A 21 6.21 -28.44 -1.36
C ILE A 21 6.39 -29.16 -2.70
N SER A 22 5.63 -30.23 -2.90
CA SER A 22 5.63 -31.02 -4.14
C SER A 22 4.25 -30.99 -4.78
N PHE A 23 4.18 -30.64 -6.06
CA PHE A 23 2.91 -30.47 -6.77
C PHE A 23 3.06 -30.77 -8.26
N ILE A 24 1.92 -30.97 -8.93
CA ILE A 24 1.81 -31.00 -10.39
C ILE A 24 1.04 -29.73 -10.77
N PRO A 25 1.66 -28.72 -11.41
CA PRO A 25 0.99 -27.46 -11.69
C PRO A 25 -0.18 -27.65 -12.67
N PRO A 26 -1.33 -26.98 -12.44
CA PRO A 26 -2.30 -26.74 -13.50
C PRO A 26 -1.70 -25.90 -14.63
N ASP A 27 -2.31 -25.97 -15.81
CA ASP A 27 -1.92 -25.11 -16.93
C ASP A 27 -2.35 -23.67 -16.68
N GLY A 28 -1.44 -22.73 -16.94
CA GLY A 28 -1.69 -21.28 -16.82
C GLY A 28 -1.33 -20.69 -15.46
N GLU A 29 -1.97 -19.57 -15.13
CA GLU A 29 -1.74 -18.83 -13.88
C GLU A 29 -2.59 -19.41 -12.74
N PHE A 30 -1.98 -19.64 -11.59
CA PHE A 30 -2.67 -20.12 -10.39
C PHE A 30 -1.94 -19.73 -9.10
N ASP A 31 -2.71 -19.62 -8.01
CA ASP A 31 -2.17 -19.39 -6.68
C ASP A 31 -1.69 -20.71 -6.06
N LEU A 32 -0.37 -20.91 -6.03
CA LEU A 32 0.23 -22.12 -5.44
C LEU A 32 0.04 -22.22 -3.92
N MET A 33 0.24 -21.10 -3.22
CA MET A 33 0.10 -21.02 -1.78
C MET A 33 -0.22 -19.59 -1.32
N SER A 34 -0.96 -19.47 -0.23
CA SER A 34 -1.09 -18.23 0.54
C SER A 34 -0.55 -18.47 1.95
N TYR A 35 0.07 -17.45 2.54
CA TYR A 35 0.59 -17.54 3.88
C TYR A 35 0.37 -16.24 4.65
N ARG A 36 0.21 -16.36 5.96
CA ARG A 36 0.11 -15.24 6.89
C ARG A 36 1.26 -15.27 7.89
N LEU A 37 1.83 -14.09 8.14
CA LEU A 37 2.88 -13.87 9.11
C LEU A 37 2.54 -12.58 9.87
N GLU A 38 2.53 -12.66 11.20
CA GLU A 38 2.61 -11.48 12.03
C GLU A 38 4.06 -11.03 12.12
N THR A 39 4.33 -9.81 11.68
CA THR A 39 5.66 -9.21 11.74
C THR A 39 5.56 -7.79 12.27
N THR A 40 6.38 -7.48 13.26
CA THR A 40 6.51 -6.11 13.79
C THR A 40 7.43 -5.33 12.88
N VAL A 41 6.88 -4.76 11.82
CA VAL A 41 7.61 -3.89 10.89
C VAL A 41 7.15 -2.45 11.05
N LYS A 42 8.09 -1.53 10.84
CA LYS A 42 7.72 -0.13 10.66
C LYS A 42 6.87 0.01 9.39
N PRO A 43 5.85 0.87 9.39
CA PRO A 43 5.03 1.12 8.22
C PRO A 43 5.88 1.57 7.03
N LEU A 44 5.79 0.87 5.89
CA LEU A 44 6.64 1.14 4.72
C LEU A 44 6.51 2.56 4.20
N ILE A 45 5.28 3.09 4.20
CA ILE A 45 4.98 4.48 3.88
C ILE A 45 4.24 5.06 5.09
N TRP A 46 4.90 5.92 5.83
CA TRP A 46 4.32 6.61 6.98
C TRP A 46 3.76 7.95 6.52
N VAL A 47 2.52 8.24 6.88
CA VAL A 47 1.86 9.51 6.53
C VAL A 47 1.45 10.20 7.81
N GLU A 48 1.92 11.43 7.98
CA GLU A 48 1.54 12.33 9.07
C GLU A 48 0.74 13.47 8.47
N THR A 49 -0.39 13.80 9.08
CA THR A 49 -1.23 14.91 8.64
C THR A 49 -1.47 15.83 9.82
N VAL A 50 -1.26 17.12 9.60
CA VAL A 50 -1.63 18.19 10.52
C VAL A 50 -2.77 18.95 9.86
N VAL A 51 -3.89 19.08 10.58
CA VAL A 51 -5.08 19.80 10.11
C VAL A 51 -5.20 21.08 10.92
N GLU A 52 -5.13 22.22 10.25
CA GLU A 52 -5.24 23.55 10.86
C GLU A 52 -6.56 24.19 10.41
N PRO A 53 -7.62 24.11 11.22
CA PRO A 53 -8.85 24.85 10.95
C PRO A 53 -8.64 26.32 11.32
N HIS A 54 -8.97 27.21 10.37
CA HIS A 54 -9.13 28.63 10.66
C HIS A 54 -10.62 28.95 10.68
N SER A 55 -11.09 29.43 11.83
CA SER A 55 -12.49 29.75 12.15
C SER A 55 -13.34 30.16 10.95
N HIS A 56 -14.39 29.36 10.66
CA HIS A 56 -15.47 29.56 9.66
C HIS A 56 -15.05 30.08 8.27
N SER A 57 -13.81 29.84 7.84
CA SER A 57 -13.32 30.42 6.58
C SER A 57 -12.48 29.48 5.76
N ARG A 58 -11.54 28.76 6.39
CA ARG A 58 -10.62 27.89 5.66
C ARG A 58 -10.08 26.77 6.52
N ILE A 59 -9.71 25.68 5.87
CA ILE A 59 -9.02 24.56 6.48
C ILE A 59 -7.76 24.26 5.68
N GLU A 60 -6.63 24.12 6.39
CA GLU A 60 -5.35 23.78 5.79
C GLU A 60 -4.93 22.38 6.24
N TYR A 61 -4.52 21.57 5.26
CA TYR A 61 -3.95 20.24 5.47
C TYR A 61 -2.47 20.29 5.12
N MET A 62 -1.62 19.94 6.09
CA MET A 62 -0.21 19.68 5.84
C MET A 62 0.07 18.19 5.97
N VAL A 63 0.33 17.54 4.83
CA VAL A 63 0.54 16.09 4.74
C VAL A 63 2.01 15.82 4.46
N LYS A 64 2.63 15.04 5.34
CA LYS A 64 4.01 14.58 5.24
C LYS A 64 4.03 13.09 5.01
N ALA A 65 4.56 12.67 3.87
CA ALA A 65 4.74 11.27 3.54
C ALA A 65 6.21 10.88 3.65
N LYS A 66 6.51 9.77 4.33
CA LYS A 66 7.86 9.25 4.57
C LYS A 66 7.97 7.79 4.14
N ALA A 67 8.89 7.50 3.23
CA ALA A 67 9.20 6.13 2.81
C ALA A 67 10.21 5.49 3.80
N GLN A 68 9.76 4.53 4.61
CA GLN A 68 10.56 3.84 5.63
C GLN A 68 11.11 2.48 5.16
N PHE A 69 11.45 2.37 3.87
CA PHE A 69 12.13 1.21 3.30
C PHE A 69 13.50 1.58 2.73
N LYS A 70 14.27 0.57 2.29
CA LYS A 70 15.66 0.73 1.82
C LYS A 70 15.73 1.76 0.69
N SER A 71 16.73 2.64 0.72
CA SER A 71 16.91 3.73 -0.25
C SER A 71 17.09 3.28 -1.70
N ARG A 72 17.60 2.06 -1.91
CA ARG A 72 17.73 1.44 -3.24
C ARG A 72 16.40 0.96 -3.83
N SER A 73 15.37 0.81 -3.01
CA SER A 73 14.04 0.40 -3.44
C SER A 73 13.19 1.63 -3.72
N VAL A 74 12.22 1.47 -4.62
CA VAL A 74 11.32 2.53 -5.06
C VAL A 74 9.91 1.96 -5.05
N ALA A 75 8.97 2.67 -4.43
CA ALA A 75 7.56 2.38 -4.56
C ALA A 75 7.01 3.06 -5.82
N ASN A 76 6.18 2.37 -6.57
CA ASN A 76 5.52 2.85 -7.78
C ASN A 76 4.04 3.11 -7.50
N ASN A 77 3.47 4.06 -8.25
CA ASN A 77 2.05 4.38 -8.26
C ASN A 77 1.49 4.52 -6.83
N VAL A 78 2.13 5.39 -6.04
CA VAL A 78 1.71 5.62 -4.67
C VAL A 78 0.58 6.63 -4.65
N ASP A 79 -0.59 6.21 -4.17
CA ASP A 79 -1.73 7.09 -3.91
C ASP A 79 -1.91 7.25 -2.41
N ILE A 80 -1.88 8.50 -1.94
CA ILE A 80 -2.21 8.86 -0.57
C ILE A 80 -3.56 9.55 -0.60
N ILE A 81 -4.57 8.90 -0.02
CA ILE A 81 -5.96 9.34 -0.02
C ILE A 81 -6.26 9.95 1.34
N VAL A 82 -6.37 11.28 1.38
CA VAL A 82 -6.62 12.05 2.59
C VAL A 82 -8.08 12.51 2.57
N PRO A 83 -8.93 12.05 3.49
CA PRO A 83 -10.31 12.49 3.53
C PRO A 83 -10.40 13.93 4.02
N VAL A 84 -11.37 14.67 3.48
CA VAL A 84 -11.67 16.08 3.77
C VAL A 84 -13.16 16.24 4.06
N PRO A 85 -13.59 17.35 4.68
CA PRO A 85 -15.01 17.60 4.92
C PRO A 85 -15.79 17.68 3.60
N GLY A 86 -17.02 17.18 3.56
CA GLY A 86 -17.83 17.20 2.33
C GLY A 86 -18.34 18.59 1.92
N ASP A 87 -18.21 19.57 2.81
CA ASP A 87 -18.61 20.97 2.60
C ASP A 87 -17.44 21.86 2.13
N VAL A 88 -16.26 21.31 1.84
CA VAL A 88 -15.12 22.10 1.37
C VAL A 88 -15.34 22.68 -0.03
N ASP A 89 -14.87 23.92 -0.21
CA ASP A 89 -14.82 24.57 -1.50
C ASP A 89 -13.40 25.05 -1.86
N SER A 90 -13.25 25.61 -3.06
CA SER A 90 -12.05 26.33 -3.51
C SER A 90 -10.71 25.58 -3.26
N PRO A 91 -10.56 24.32 -3.70
CA PRO A 91 -9.38 23.51 -3.43
C PRO A 91 -8.12 24.12 -4.05
N SER A 92 -7.07 24.31 -3.25
CA SER A 92 -5.76 24.78 -3.70
C SER A 92 -4.65 23.88 -3.17
N PHE A 93 -3.78 23.39 -4.06
CA PHE A 93 -2.77 22.40 -3.72
C PHE A 93 -1.35 22.89 -4.03
N LYS A 94 -0.42 22.57 -3.13
CA LYS A 94 1.02 22.72 -3.33
C LYS A 94 1.71 21.44 -2.86
N ALA A 95 2.27 20.68 -3.80
CA ALA A 95 3.02 19.46 -3.49
C ALA A 95 4.47 19.61 -3.94
N SER A 96 5.41 19.04 -3.17
CA SER A 96 6.82 19.01 -3.57
C SER A 96 7.06 18.10 -4.77
N VAL A 97 6.31 17.00 -4.86
CA VAL A 97 6.40 15.98 -5.91
C VAL A 97 5.00 15.41 -6.15
N GLY A 98 4.73 14.98 -7.38
CA GLY A 98 3.47 14.33 -7.74
C GLY A 98 2.35 15.29 -8.05
N THR A 99 1.15 14.75 -8.22
CA THR A 99 -0.07 15.48 -8.59
C THR A 99 -1.11 15.28 -7.51
N VAL A 100 -1.85 16.33 -7.19
CA VAL A 100 -2.90 16.31 -6.17
C VAL A 100 -4.23 16.63 -6.83
N THR A 101 -5.22 15.78 -6.59
CA THR A 101 -6.56 15.91 -7.18
C THR A 101 -7.60 15.80 -6.07
N TYR A 102 -8.59 16.69 -6.08
CA TYR A 102 -9.77 16.58 -5.22
C TYR A 102 -10.81 15.68 -5.90
N LEU A 103 -11.37 14.73 -5.16
CA LEU A 103 -12.48 13.87 -5.57
C LEU A 103 -13.72 14.18 -4.71
N PRO A 104 -14.63 15.05 -5.19
CA PRO A 104 -15.86 15.39 -4.48
C PRO A 104 -16.74 14.19 -4.18
N ASP A 105 -16.83 13.22 -5.09
CA ASP A 105 -17.66 12.00 -4.91
C ASP A 105 -17.21 11.12 -3.73
N ARG A 106 -16.02 11.35 -3.19
CA ARG A 106 -15.43 10.57 -2.09
C ARG A 106 -15.05 11.44 -0.89
N ASP A 107 -15.34 12.73 -0.93
CA ASP A 107 -14.90 13.72 0.05
C ASP A 107 -13.41 13.55 0.40
N ALA A 108 -12.56 13.39 -0.63
CA ALA A 108 -11.16 13.03 -0.44
C ALA A 108 -10.21 13.68 -1.44
N VAL A 109 -9.00 13.94 -0.98
CA VAL A 109 -7.86 14.39 -1.76
C VAL A 109 -6.98 13.20 -2.07
N VAL A 110 -6.64 13.01 -3.34
CA VAL A 110 -5.71 11.99 -3.79
C VAL A 110 -4.40 12.65 -4.18
N TRP A 111 -3.35 12.34 -3.42
CA TRP A 111 -1.99 12.72 -3.77
C TRP A 111 -1.30 11.53 -4.45
N HIS A 112 -1.13 11.65 -5.77
CA HIS A 112 -0.52 10.63 -6.63
C HIS A 112 0.96 10.91 -6.84
N LEU A 113 1.78 9.91 -6.53
CA LEU A 113 3.23 9.89 -6.72
C LEU A 113 3.59 8.73 -7.64
N LYS A 114 4.03 9.01 -8.86
CA LYS A 114 4.47 7.99 -9.82
C LYS A 114 5.58 7.10 -9.23
N GLN A 115 6.51 7.71 -8.51
CA GLN A 115 7.63 7.04 -7.84
C GLN A 115 7.91 7.67 -6.47
N PHE A 116 8.19 6.82 -5.49
CA PHE A 116 8.57 7.21 -4.14
C PHE A 116 9.81 6.42 -3.70
N ASN A 117 10.97 7.08 -3.74
CA ASN A 117 12.24 6.46 -3.36
C ASN A 117 12.32 6.23 -1.85
N GLY A 118 12.89 5.10 -1.45
CA GLY A 118 13.09 4.76 -0.05
C GLY A 118 13.95 5.78 0.70
N GLY A 119 13.63 6.02 1.97
CA GLY A 119 14.34 6.98 2.82
C GLY A 119 14.08 8.45 2.50
N ARG A 120 13.20 8.76 1.53
CA ARG A 120 12.79 10.14 1.23
C ARG A 120 11.53 10.53 1.98
N GLU A 121 11.36 11.84 2.12
CA GLU A 121 10.18 12.49 2.67
C GLU A 121 9.67 13.52 1.67
N TYR A 122 8.37 13.55 1.46
CA TYR A 122 7.70 14.53 0.61
C TYR A 122 6.61 15.25 1.39
N LEU A 123 6.30 16.47 0.96
CA LEU A 123 5.33 17.34 1.61
C LEU A 123 4.27 17.76 0.61
N MET A 124 3.02 17.79 1.07
CA MET A 124 1.87 18.31 0.36
C MET A 124 1.10 19.24 1.29
N ARG A 125 0.69 20.39 0.76
CA ARG A 125 -0.22 21.34 1.40
C ARG A 125 -1.48 21.46 0.58
N ALA A 126 -2.62 21.38 1.24
CA ALA A 126 -3.92 21.64 0.64
C ALA A 126 -4.64 22.72 1.44
N HIS A 127 -5.25 23.66 0.74
CA HIS A 127 -6.11 24.68 1.32
C HIS A 127 -7.51 24.51 0.76
N PHE A 128 -8.50 24.64 1.62
CA PHE A 128 -9.91 24.63 1.25
C PHE A 128 -10.63 25.81 1.92
N GLY A 129 -11.62 26.36 1.24
CA GLY A 129 -12.61 27.22 1.86
C GLY A 129 -13.62 26.38 2.65
N LEU A 130 -14.12 26.96 3.74
CA LEU A 130 -15.24 26.40 4.50
C LEU A 130 -16.43 27.37 4.44
N PRO A 131 -17.67 26.86 4.34
CA PRO A 131 -18.84 27.70 4.41
C PRO A 131 -18.98 28.36 5.78
N SER A 132 -19.56 29.57 5.81
CA SER A 132 -19.79 30.35 7.02
C SER A 132 -20.84 29.76 7.96
N ILE A 133 -21.63 28.79 7.50
CA ILE A 133 -22.70 28.13 8.26
C ILE A 133 -22.17 26.75 8.67
N SER A 134 -21.94 26.55 9.96
CA SER A 134 -21.56 25.24 10.50
C SER A 134 -22.78 24.31 10.55
N SER A 135 -22.73 23.17 9.89
CA SER A 135 -23.63 22.05 10.17
C SER A 135 -23.31 21.46 11.56
N GLU A 136 -24.33 21.11 12.35
CA GLU A 136 -24.15 20.45 13.66
C GLU A 136 -23.46 19.08 13.53
N ASP A 137 -23.41 18.51 12.31
CA ASP A 137 -22.70 17.29 11.93
C ASP A 137 -21.20 17.49 11.62
N SER A 138 -20.63 18.67 11.89
CA SER A 138 -19.19 18.96 11.70
C SER A 138 -18.27 18.26 12.71
N GLU A 139 -18.76 17.21 13.37
CA GLU A 139 -17.95 16.25 14.13
C GLU A 139 -17.06 15.43 13.20
N GLN A 140 -15.90 16.02 12.90
CA GLN A 140 -14.62 15.36 12.69
C GLN A 140 -14.61 14.31 11.57
N VAL A 141 -13.99 14.66 10.45
CA VAL A 141 -13.49 13.70 9.46
C VAL A 141 -12.55 12.72 10.18
N LYS A 142 -13.11 11.61 10.67
CA LYS A 142 -12.41 10.52 11.39
C LYS A 142 -12.04 9.38 10.45
N ALA A 143 -12.37 9.51 9.17
CA ALA A 143 -11.97 8.53 8.17
C ALA A 143 -10.43 8.44 8.15
N PRO A 144 -9.85 7.23 8.15
CA PRO A 144 -8.41 7.09 8.07
C PRO A 144 -7.90 7.48 6.69
N ILE A 145 -6.65 7.92 6.64
CA ILE A 145 -5.88 8.10 5.41
C ILE A 145 -5.58 6.72 4.85
N GLU A 146 -5.92 6.50 3.59
CA GLU A 146 -5.57 5.25 2.90
C GLU A 146 -4.33 5.45 2.04
N VAL A 147 -3.44 4.46 2.01
CA VAL A 147 -2.26 4.51 1.14
C VAL A 147 -2.21 3.28 0.26
N LYS A 148 -2.14 3.52 -1.06
CA LYS A 148 -1.94 2.48 -2.06
C LYS A 148 -0.54 2.59 -2.61
N PHE A 149 0.15 1.47 -2.79
CA PHE A 149 1.51 1.45 -3.31
C PHE A 149 1.91 0.06 -3.78
N GLU A 150 2.91 0.02 -4.66
CA GLU A 150 3.58 -1.20 -5.07
C GLU A 150 5.10 -1.04 -4.99
N ILE A 151 5.81 -1.96 -4.33
CA ILE A 151 7.27 -1.99 -4.25
C ILE A 151 7.78 -3.28 -4.93
N PRO A 152 8.34 -3.19 -6.15
CA PRO A 152 8.92 -4.34 -6.81
C PRO A 152 10.26 -4.74 -6.17
N TYR A 153 10.61 -6.01 -6.31
CA TYR A 153 11.84 -6.63 -5.83
C TYR A 153 12.09 -6.45 -4.32
N PHE A 154 11.01 -6.31 -3.55
CA PHE A 154 11.04 -6.11 -2.10
C PHE A 154 10.10 -7.09 -1.40
N THR A 155 10.53 -7.60 -0.25
CA THR A 155 9.73 -8.48 0.61
C THR A 155 9.73 -7.97 2.04
N VAL A 156 8.53 -7.82 2.62
CA VAL A 156 8.35 -7.46 4.04
C VAL A 156 8.55 -8.68 4.93
N SER A 157 8.06 -9.84 4.49
CA SER A 157 8.14 -11.10 5.23
C SER A 157 9.55 -11.70 5.27
N GLY A 158 10.48 -11.20 4.43
CA GLY A 158 11.79 -11.80 4.22
C GLY A 158 11.75 -13.14 3.48
N ILE A 159 10.61 -13.55 2.92
CA ILE A 159 10.49 -14.80 2.17
C ILE A 159 11.43 -14.78 0.96
N GLN A 160 12.07 -15.91 0.70
CA GLN A 160 12.92 -16.11 -0.46
C GLN A 160 12.73 -17.53 -1.01
N VAL A 161 12.34 -17.61 -2.28
CA VAL A 161 12.36 -18.86 -3.06
C VAL A 161 13.82 -19.21 -3.35
N ARG A 162 14.29 -20.31 -2.76
CA ARG A 162 15.68 -20.76 -2.93
C ARG A 162 15.91 -21.53 -4.22
N TYR A 163 14.97 -22.42 -4.56
CA TYR A 163 15.03 -23.21 -5.78
C TYR A 163 13.61 -23.64 -6.19
N LEU A 164 13.44 -23.88 -7.50
CA LEU A 164 12.28 -24.56 -8.07
C LEU A 164 12.82 -25.72 -8.91
N LYS A 165 12.58 -26.95 -8.47
CA LYS A 165 13.03 -28.15 -9.17
C LYS A 165 11.91 -28.65 -10.08
N ILE A 166 12.15 -28.63 -11.39
CA ILE A 166 11.23 -29.13 -12.40
C ILE A 166 11.71 -30.52 -12.82
N ILE A 167 10.83 -31.52 -12.74
CA ILE A 167 11.11 -32.91 -13.11
C ILE A 167 10.15 -33.25 -14.24
N GLU A 168 10.67 -33.26 -15.47
CA GLU A 168 9.92 -33.57 -16.68
C GLU A 168 10.56 -34.76 -17.40
N ARG A 169 9.75 -35.76 -17.77
CA ARG A 169 10.25 -37.01 -18.36
C ARG A 169 10.68 -36.85 -19.82
N SER A 170 10.13 -35.83 -20.51
CA SER A 170 10.46 -35.55 -21.91
C SER A 170 11.84 -34.91 -22.11
N GLY A 171 12.55 -34.54 -21.03
CA GLY A 171 13.84 -33.85 -21.11
C GLY A 171 13.76 -32.37 -21.48
N TYR A 172 12.55 -31.79 -21.48
CA TYR A 172 12.34 -30.37 -21.72
C TYR A 172 13.08 -29.50 -20.68
N GLN A 173 13.85 -28.51 -21.17
CA GLN A 173 14.54 -27.55 -20.31
C GLN A 173 13.64 -26.34 -20.03
N ALA A 174 13.15 -26.25 -18.80
CA ALA A 174 12.39 -25.11 -18.32
C ALA A 174 13.30 -24.05 -17.67
N LEU A 175 13.00 -22.77 -17.89
CA LEU A 175 13.70 -21.62 -17.31
C LEU A 175 12.79 -20.92 -16.30
N PRO A 176 12.82 -21.32 -15.01
CA PRO A 176 11.99 -20.70 -13.99
C PRO A 176 12.50 -19.30 -13.67
N TRP A 177 11.57 -18.37 -13.42
CA TRP A 177 11.87 -17.03 -12.96
C TRP A 177 11.06 -16.72 -11.71
N VAL A 178 11.53 -15.76 -10.91
CA VAL A 178 10.84 -15.30 -9.70
C VAL A 178 10.91 -13.79 -9.63
N ARG A 179 9.77 -13.15 -9.29
CA ARG A 179 9.72 -11.75 -8.89
C ARG A 179 9.07 -11.63 -7.53
N TYR A 180 9.54 -10.69 -6.74
CA TYR A 180 8.92 -10.32 -5.47
C TYR A 180 8.25 -8.97 -5.63
N ILE A 181 7.01 -8.86 -5.18
CA ILE A 181 6.27 -7.61 -5.19
C ILE A 181 5.62 -7.47 -3.82
N THR A 182 5.78 -6.29 -3.21
CA THR A 182 5.05 -5.90 -2.02
C THR A 182 4.00 -4.88 -2.42
N GLN A 183 2.72 -5.17 -2.18
CA GLN A 183 1.61 -4.26 -2.40
C GLN A 183 0.93 -3.93 -1.06
N ASN A 184 0.21 -2.82 -1.02
CA ASN A 184 -0.64 -2.50 0.12
C ASN A 184 -1.77 -3.53 0.27
N GLY A 185 -2.08 -3.90 1.51
CA GLY A 185 -3.36 -4.52 1.86
C GLY A 185 -4.35 -3.44 2.28
N ASN A 186 -5.06 -3.69 3.39
CA ASN A 186 -5.77 -2.64 4.12
C ASN A 186 -4.75 -1.77 4.88
N TYR A 187 -4.24 -0.73 4.21
CA TYR A 187 -3.18 0.13 4.72
C TYR A 187 -3.76 1.52 5.02
N GLN A 188 -4.13 1.70 6.28
CA GLN A 188 -4.87 2.86 6.77
C GLN A 188 -4.16 3.50 7.97
N LEU A 189 -4.04 4.82 7.97
CA LEU A 189 -3.47 5.60 9.07
C LEU A 189 -4.53 6.55 9.62
N ARG A 190 -4.73 6.58 10.93
CA ARG A 190 -5.67 7.53 11.55
C ARG A 190 -5.03 8.92 11.60
N MET A 191 -5.83 9.93 11.29
CA MET A 191 -5.46 11.32 11.55
C MET A 191 -5.38 11.53 13.06
N ALA A 192 -4.40 12.33 13.49
CA ALA A 192 -4.17 12.69 14.89
C ALA A 192 -5.09 13.83 15.33
#